data_AF-A0A832TD71-F1
#
_entry.id   AF-A0A832TD71-F1
#
_cell.length_a   1.000
_cell.length_b   1.000
_cell.length_c   1.000
_cell.angle_alpha   90.00
_cell.angle_beta   90.00
_cell.angle_gamma   90.00
#
_symmetry.space_group_name_H-M   'P 1'
#
loop_
_entity.id
_entity.type
_entity.pdbx_description
1 polymer ?
#
loop_
_entity_poly.entity_id
_entity_poly.type
_entity_poly.pdbx_seq_one_letter_code
_entity_poly.pdbx_strand_id
1 'polypeptide(L)'
;MKKAQGMSLKVIIIAVLALIILVVLILIFTGKTSLFTKGTGDTASQYGSDKCKIPGTSRECADDENTCRQKGGSYNAGPFSDCFDGGCCTL
;
A
#
# COMPACT_ATOMS: atom_id res chain seq x y z
N MET A 1 48.75 29.16 -24.65
CA MET A 1 47.51 29.96 -24.53
C MET A 1 46.62 29.35 -23.45
N LYS A 2 46.46 30.02 -22.31
CA LYS A 2 45.68 29.54 -21.15
C LYS A 2 44.18 29.61 -21.50
N LYS A 3 43.56 28.48 -21.86
CA LYS A 3 42.12 28.37 -22.16
C LYS A 3 41.33 27.58 -21.11
N ALA A 4 41.91 27.32 -19.94
CA ALA A 4 41.40 26.35 -18.97
C ALA A 4 40.76 26.95 -17.70
N GLN A 5 40.65 28.27 -17.56
CA GLN A 5 40.08 28.87 -16.34
C GLN A 5 39.11 29.98 -16.73
N GLY A 6 37.84 29.62 -16.82
CA GLY A 6 36.79 30.59 -17.14
C GLY A 6 35.42 29.96 -17.33
N MET A 7 35.07 28.89 -16.60
CA MET A 7 33.65 28.73 -16.33
C MET A 7 33.25 29.95 -15.50
N SER A 8 32.46 30.84 -16.09
CA SER A 8 32.03 32.07 -15.43
C SER A 8 31.46 31.71 -14.06
N LEU A 9 31.86 32.41 -13.02
CA LEU A 9 31.42 32.18 -11.64
C LEU A 9 29.87 32.06 -11.55
N LYS A 10 29.16 32.76 -12.45
CA LYS A 10 27.71 32.66 -12.65
C LYS A 10 27.22 31.25 -12.96
N VAL A 11 27.92 30.52 -13.83
CA VAL A 11 27.56 29.15 -14.22
C VAL A 11 27.70 28.19 -13.04
N ILE A 12 28.76 28.35 -12.26
CA ILE A 12 29.00 27.54 -11.05
C ILE A 12 27.87 27.76 -10.03
N ILE A 13 27.49 29.02 -9.80
CA ILE A 13 26.39 29.36 -8.89
C ILE A 13 25.07 28.71 -9.34
N ILE A 14 24.74 28.82 -10.63
CA ILE A 14 23.50 28.23 -11.17
C ILE A 14 23.53 26.70 -11.04
N ALA A 15 24.66 26.06 -11.34
CA ALA A 15 24.80 24.61 -11.22
C ALA A 15 24.58 24.12 -9.78
N VAL A 16 25.12 24.83 -8.79
CA VAL A 16 24.94 24.49 -7.37
C VAL A 16 23.49 24.70 -6.94
N LEU A 17 22.84 25.79 -7.34
CA LEU A 17 21.43 26.04 -7.03
C LEU A 17 20.50 24.97 -7.62
N ALA A 18 20.73 24.60 -8.89
CA ALA A 18 19.97 23.53 -9.54
C ALA A 18 20.14 22.18 -8.81
N LEU A 19 21.36 21.88 -8.36
CA LEU A 19 21.65 20.66 -7.61
C LEU A 19 20.94 20.64 -6.24
N ILE A 20 20.93 21.76 -5.53
CA ILE A 20 20.21 21.88 -4.24
C ILE A 20 18.70 21.66 -4.46
N ILE A 21 18.11 22.32 -5.46
CA ILE A 21 16.68 22.17 -5.76
C ILE A 21 16.37 20.70 -6.11
N LEU A 22 17.22 20.06 -6.92
CA LEU A 22 17.05 18.65 -7.27
C LEU A 22 17.04 17.75 -6.03
N VAL A 23 17.98 17.94 -5.11
CA VAL A 23 18.03 17.16 -3.86
C VAL A 23 16.76 17.36 -3.03
N VAL A 24 16.31 18.61 -2.89
CA VAL A 24 15.06 18.93 -2.16
C VAL A 24 13.85 18.25 -2.80
N LEU A 25 13.74 18.27 -4.13
CA LEU A 25 12.66 17.59 -4.84
C LEU A 25 12.70 16.07 -4.60
N ILE A 26 13.87 15.43 -4.68
CA ILE A 26 14.00 13.99 -4.44
C ILE A 26 13.55 13.64 -3.01
N LEU A 27 13.94 14.43 -2.01
CA LEU A 27 13.55 14.20 -0.62
C LEU A 27 12.04 14.30 -0.41
N ILE A 28 11.40 15.33 -0.98
CA ILE A 28 9.93 15.50 -0.89
C ILE A 28 9.22 14.36 -1.63
N PHE A 29 9.64 14.04 -2.85
CA PHE A 29 9.01 12.99 -3.64
C PHE A 29 9.16 11.62 -2.98
N THR A 30 10.32 11.31 -2.42
CA THR A 30 10.57 10.04 -1.71
C THR A 30 9.73 9.92 -0.43
N GLY A 31 9.59 11.00 0.33
CA GLY A 31 8.75 11.01 1.54
C GLY A 31 7.26 10.82 1.22
N LYS A 32 6.76 11.45 0.16
CA LYS A 32 5.34 11.37 -0.23
C LYS A 32 4.96 10.04 -0.88
N THR A 33 5.83 9.45 -1.71
CA THR A 33 5.56 8.13 -2.33
C THR A 33 5.53 7.00 -1.31
N SER A 34 6.39 7.03 -0.30
CA SER A 34 6.38 6.04 0.80
C SER A 34 5.06 6.02 1.56
N LEU A 35 4.50 7.21 1.86
CA LEU A 35 3.20 7.33 2.52
C LEU A 35 2.05 6.86 1.63
N PHE A 36 2.11 7.15 0.33
CA PHE A 36 1.09 6.70 -0.62
C PHE A 36 1.05 5.17 -0.73
N THR A 37 2.20 4.52 -0.89
CA THR A 37 2.29 3.04 -0.98
C THR A 37 1.75 2.36 0.28
N LYS A 38 2.03 2.92 1.46
CA LYS A 38 1.50 2.40 2.73
C LYS A 38 -0.02 2.53 2.80
N GLY A 39 -0.56 3.72 2.54
CA GLY A 39 -2.01 3.94 2.60
C GLY A 39 -2.80 3.06 1.61
N THR A 40 -2.28 2.86 0.40
CA THR A 40 -2.91 1.95 -0.58
C THR A 40 -2.78 0.49 -0.18
N GLY A 41 -1.64 0.08 0.39
CA GLY A 41 -1.40 -1.28 0.84
C GLY A 41 -2.29 -1.68 2.01
N ASP A 42 -2.42 -0.80 3.01
CA ASP A 42 -3.28 -1.02 4.17
C ASP A 42 -4.74 -1.17 3.76
N THR A 43 -5.21 -0.32 2.83
CA THR A 43 -6.57 -0.43 2.29
C THR A 43 -6.77 -1.72 1.51
N ALA A 44 -5.84 -2.08 0.62
CA ALA A 44 -5.95 -3.29 -0.20
C ALA A 44 -5.87 -4.59 0.60
N SER A 45 -5.09 -4.60 1.70
CA SER A 45 -4.90 -5.80 2.53
C SER A 45 -6.18 -6.31 3.18
N GLN A 46 -7.19 -5.45 3.34
CA GLN A 46 -8.51 -5.81 3.90
C GLN A 46 -9.43 -6.50 2.88
N TYR A 47 -9.10 -6.43 1.60
CA TYR A 47 -9.86 -7.02 0.50
C TYR A 47 -9.09 -8.16 -0.18
N GLY A 48 -8.05 -8.69 0.48
CA GLY A 48 -7.29 -9.83 -0.02
C GLY A 48 -8.17 -11.06 -0.22
N SER A 49 -7.89 -11.85 -1.26
CA SER A 49 -8.61 -13.10 -1.54
C SER A 49 -8.45 -14.14 -0.42
N ASP A 50 -7.44 -13.97 0.43
CA ASP A 50 -7.14 -14.76 1.62
C ASP A 50 -7.90 -14.28 2.86
N LYS A 51 -8.69 -13.20 2.79
CA LYS A 51 -9.51 -12.69 3.90
C LYS A 51 -10.97 -13.09 3.74
N CYS A 52 -11.58 -13.50 4.84
CA CYS A 52 -13.02 -13.71 4.89
C CYS A 52 -13.76 -12.40 5.19
N LYS A 53 -13.35 -11.68 6.24
CA LYS A 53 -14.06 -10.52 6.76
C LYS A 53 -13.73 -9.28 5.94
N ILE A 54 -14.58 -8.98 4.96
CA ILE A 54 -14.45 -7.79 4.13
C ILE A 54 -15.32 -6.66 4.70
N PRO A 55 -14.75 -5.47 4.99
CA PRO A 55 -15.52 -4.32 5.45
C PRO A 55 -16.67 -3.97 4.50
N GLY A 56 -17.86 -3.76 5.04
CA GLY A 56 -19.05 -3.41 4.25
C GLY A 56 -19.77 -4.60 3.60
N THR A 57 -19.36 -5.84 3.89
CA THR A 57 -20.05 -7.06 3.46
C THR A 57 -20.59 -7.85 4.65
N SER A 58 -21.56 -8.73 4.42
CA SER A 58 -22.09 -9.66 5.42
C SER A 58 -21.23 -10.92 5.59
N ARG A 59 -19.92 -10.82 5.31
CA ARG A 59 -19.00 -11.95 5.41
C ARG A 59 -18.42 -12.06 6.81
N GLU A 60 -18.56 -13.24 7.42
CA GLU A 60 -18.10 -13.52 8.77
C GLU A 60 -17.41 -14.89 8.84
N CYS A 61 -16.41 -15.02 9.72
CA CYS A 61 -15.82 -16.32 10.02
C CYS A 61 -16.87 -17.21 10.69
N ALA A 62 -16.94 -18.47 10.24
CA ALA A 62 -17.77 -19.49 10.85
C ALA A 62 -16.94 -20.73 11.12
N ASP A 63 -17.10 -21.29 12.32
CA ASP A 63 -16.36 -22.48 12.75
C ASP A 63 -16.76 -23.73 11.95
N ASP A 64 -18.01 -23.78 11.45
CA ASP A 64 -18.56 -24.89 10.69
C ASP A 64 -19.66 -24.47 9.69
N GLU A 65 -19.99 -25.38 8.76
CA GLU A 65 -20.99 -25.14 7.74
C GLU A 65 -22.42 -25.01 8.30
N ASN A 66 -22.75 -25.74 9.38
CA ASN A 66 -24.11 -25.78 9.91
C ASN A 66 -24.47 -24.47 10.60
N THR A 67 -23.55 -23.88 11.37
CA THR A 67 -23.77 -22.58 12.00
C THR A 67 -23.99 -21.47 10.97
N CYS A 68 -23.27 -21.50 9.85
CA CYS A 68 -23.50 -20.57 8.74
C CYS A 68 -24.88 -20.77 8.08
N ARG A 69 -25.23 -22.01 7.74
CA ARG A 69 -26.50 -22.33 7.08
C ARG A 69 -27.72 -22.05 7.97
N GLN A 70 -27.60 -22.23 9.29
CA GLN A 70 -28.67 -21.89 10.24
C GLN A 70 -29.00 -20.40 10.27
N LYS A 71 -28.01 -19.54 10.00
CA LYS A 71 -28.22 -18.10 9.83
C LYS A 71 -28.74 -17.72 8.44
N GLY A 72 -28.89 -18.69 7.52
CA GLY A 72 -29.32 -18.48 6.14
C GLY A 72 -28.19 -18.16 5.16
N GLY A 73 -26.92 -18.30 5.58
CA GLY A 73 -25.76 -17.97 4.77
C GLY A 73 -25.21 -19.11 3.92
N SER A 74 -24.28 -18.76 3.04
CA SER A 74 -23.46 -19.70 2.24
C SER A 74 -22.06 -19.85 2.84
N TYR A 75 -21.70 -21.08 3.17
CA TYR A 75 -20.39 -21.43 3.73
C TYR A 75 -19.38 -21.73 2.62
N ASN A 76 -18.22 -21.09 2.69
CA ASN A 76 -17.08 -21.34 1.83
C ASN A 76 -15.90 -21.82 2.67
N ALA A 77 -15.51 -23.08 2.52
CA ALA A 77 -14.31 -23.61 3.17
C ALA A 77 -13.05 -23.15 2.40
N GLY A 78 -12.02 -22.72 3.13
CA GLY A 78 -10.74 -22.33 2.54
C GLY A 78 -9.77 -21.80 3.59
N PRO A 79 -8.46 -21.73 3.29
CA PRO A 79 -7.48 -21.13 4.17
C PRO A 79 -7.67 -19.61 4.16
N PHE A 80 -8.45 -19.09 5.12
CA PHE A 80 -8.58 -17.66 5.35
C PHE A 80 -7.59 -17.22 6.44
N SER A 81 -6.78 -16.20 6.16
CA SER A 81 -5.75 -15.74 7.10
C SER A 81 -6.30 -14.99 8.31
N ASP A 82 -7.59 -14.69 8.34
CA ASP A 82 -8.33 -14.06 9.43
C ASP A 82 -9.30 -14.99 10.15
N CYS A 83 -9.47 -16.24 9.70
CA CYS A 83 -10.24 -17.27 10.39
C CYS A 83 -9.32 -18.43 10.77
N PHE A 84 -9.09 -18.64 12.07
CA PHE A 84 -8.09 -19.59 12.58
C PHE A 84 -8.54 -21.05 12.50
N ASP A 85 -9.84 -21.31 12.62
CA ASP A 85 -10.49 -22.61 12.43
C ASP A 85 -11.83 -22.37 11.74
N GLY A 86 -12.11 -23.10 10.66
CA GLY A 86 -13.36 -22.99 9.90
C GLY A 86 -13.23 -22.31 8.54
N GLY A 87 -14.28 -21.63 8.11
CA GLY A 87 -14.42 -21.07 6.77
C GLY A 87 -15.15 -19.73 6.78
N CYS A 88 -15.50 -19.26 5.59
CA CYS A 88 -16.15 -17.97 5.41
C CYS A 88 -17.65 -18.13 5.16
N CYS A 89 -18.46 -17.57 6.04
CA CYS A 89 -19.91 -17.50 5.88
C CYS A 89 -20.30 -16.19 5.21
N THR A 90 -21.21 -16.24 4.25
CA THR A 90 -21.78 -15.05 3.57
C THR A 90 -23.30 -15.07 3.73
N LEU A 91 -23.86 -14.07 4.42
CA LEU A 91 -25.30 -13.91 4.66
C LEU A 91 -26.00 -13.11 3.55
#